data_AF-A0A2N2SRN4-F1
#
_entry.id   AF-A0A2N2SRN4-F1
#
_cell.length_a   1.000
_cell.length_b   1.000
_cell.length_c   1.000
_cell.angle_alpha   90.00
_cell.angle_beta   90.00
_cell.angle_gamma   90.00
#
_symmetry.space_group_name_H-M   'P 1'
#
loop_
_entity.id
_entity.type
_entity.pdbx_description
1 polymer ?
#
loop_
_entity_poly.entity_id
_entity_poly.type
_entity_poly.pdbx_seq_one_letter_code
_entity_poly.pdbx_strand_id
1 'polypeptide(L)'
;TAEIRAWLADHGFDTIDYKGHPKDAQRELSHPDYRVIIPAQALEMFMAGTHYDAVLGVRSSALLFARQLYPATTAVEAFGWSRVRFKSAAEKLDMAHTFAAVGVAIHP
;
A
#
# COMPACT_ATOMS: atom_id res chain seq x y z
N THR A 1 4.93 10.07 4.13
CA THR A 1 6.11 9.22 4.38
C THR A 1 6.35 8.93 5.85
N ALA A 2 6.32 9.93 6.74
CA ALA A 2 6.58 9.73 8.17
C ALA A 2 5.63 8.72 8.84
N GLU A 3 4.33 8.76 8.55
CA GLU A 3 3.33 7.83 9.14
C GLU A 3 3.58 6.37 8.74
N ILE A 4 3.80 6.10 7.45
CA ILE A 4 4.16 4.77 6.93
C ILE A 4 5.44 4.26 7.62
N ARG A 5 6.45 5.13 7.76
CA ARG A 5 7.71 4.78 8.43
C ARG A 5 7.52 4.45 9.90
N ALA A 6 6.75 5.28 10.62
CA ALA A 6 6.46 5.05 12.02
C ALA A 6 5.72 3.72 12.22
N TRP A 7 4.75 3.42 11.36
CA TRP A 7 4.03 2.15 11.41
C TRP A 7 4.96 0.96 11.15
N LEU A 8 5.82 1.04 10.12
CA LEU A 8 6.79 -0.03 9.83
C LEU A 8 7.73 -0.29 11.00
N ALA A 9 8.23 0.78 11.64
CA ALA A 9 9.11 0.67 12.80
C ALA A 9 8.40 0.10 14.04
N ASP A 10 7.16 0.55 14.31
CA ASP A 10 6.33 0.08 15.43
C ASP A 10 6.00 -1.42 15.31
N HIS A 11 5.87 -1.92 14.07
CA HIS A 11 5.61 -3.34 13.79
C HIS A 11 6.89 -4.16 13.56
N GLY A 12 8.08 -3.56 13.70
CA GLY A 12 9.36 -4.26 13.65
C GLY A 12 9.81 -4.68 12.24
N PHE A 13 9.32 -4.04 11.18
CA PHE A 13 9.76 -4.33 9.82
C PHE A 13 11.11 -3.69 9.51
N ASP A 14 12.11 -4.51 9.20
CA ASP A 14 13.47 -4.10 8.83
C ASP A 14 13.77 -4.24 7.32
N THR A 15 13.05 -5.12 6.64
CA THR A 15 13.21 -5.43 5.22
C THR A 15 12.05 -4.86 4.43
N ILE A 16 12.30 -3.76 3.73
CA ILE A 16 11.24 -2.97 3.08
C ILE A 16 11.51 -2.88 1.59
N ASP A 17 10.61 -3.45 0.79
CA ASP A 17 10.58 -3.22 -0.65
C ASP A 17 9.70 -2.02 -0.98
N TYR A 18 10.24 -1.12 -1.79
CA TYR A 18 9.52 0.04 -2.30
C TYR A 18 9.24 -0.10 -3.79
N LYS A 19 7.94 -0.15 -4.13
CA LYS A 19 7.48 -0.08 -5.52
C LYS A 19 6.93 1.31 -5.82
N GLY A 20 7.61 2.04 -6.69
CA GLY A 20 7.17 3.37 -7.12
C GLY A 20 5.91 3.34 -8.01
N HIS A 21 5.11 4.39 -7.95
CA HIS A 21 4.05 4.59 -8.92
C HIS A 21 4.65 5.05 -10.26
N PRO A 22 4.23 4.54 -11.44
CA PRO A 22 4.85 4.92 -12.72
C PRO A 22 4.79 6.42 -13.04
N LYS A 23 3.79 7.12 -12.48
CA LYS A 23 3.61 8.57 -12.61
C LYS A 23 4.30 9.39 -11.51
N ASP A 24 4.90 8.73 -10.52
CA ASP A 24 5.68 9.38 -9.46
C ASP A 24 7.17 9.21 -9.77
N ALA A 25 7.72 10.14 -10.54
CA ALA A 25 9.14 10.15 -10.88
C ALA A 25 10.03 10.47 -9.67
N GLN A 26 9.50 11.16 -8.67
CA GLN A 26 10.24 11.63 -7.49
C GLN A 26 10.31 10.57 -6.40
N ARG A 27 9.47 9.52 -6.48
CA ARG A 27 9.39 8.45 -5.48
C ARG A 27 9.19 9.04 -4.09
N GLU A 28 8.17 9.90 -3.96
CA GLU A 28 7.95 10.77 -2.79
C GLU A 28 7.78 9.98 -1.48
N LEU A 29 7.41 8.70 -1.59
CA LEU A 29 7.23 7.80 -0.47
C LEU A 29 8.41 6.85 -0.21
N SER A 30 9.48 6.93 -1.01
CA SER A 30 10.68 6.12 -0.82
C SER A 30 11.54 6.63 0.35
N HIS A 31 12.36 5.74 0.90
CA HIS A 31 13.38 6.04 1.89
C HIS A 31 14.72 5.42 1.44
N PRO A 32 15.88 5.98 1.81
CA PRO A 32 17.18 5.38 1.48
C PRO A 32 17.36 3.94 1.95
N ASP A 33 16.70 3.56 3.05
CA ASP A 33 16.78 2.20 3.61
C ASP A 33 15.84 1.21 2.90
N TYR A 34 15.05 1.66 1.92
CA TYR A 34 14.13 0.79 1.19
C TYR A 34 14.81 0.22 -0.05
N ARG A 35 14.61 -1.07 -0.30
CA ARG A 35 15.02 -1.68 -1.57
C ARG A 35 13.99 -1.32 -2.63
N VAL A 36 14.37 -0.48 -3.59
CA VAL A 36 13.49 -0.17 -4.71
C VAL A 36 13.35 -1.39 -5.61
N ILE A 37 12.12 -1.85 -5.82
CA ILE A 37 11.80 -2.93 -6.74
C ILE A 37 11.20 -2.39 -8.04
N ILE A 38 11.60 -2.99 -9.16
CA ILE A 38 11.06 -2.73 -10.49
C ILE A 38 10.70 -4.08 -11.10
N PRO A 39 9.50 -4.62 -10.80
CA PRO A 39 9.09 -5.90 -11.36
C PRO A 39 9.06 -5.85 -12.90
N ALA A 40 9.63 -6.86 -13.54
CA ALA A 40 9.54 -7.01 -15.00
C ALA A 40 8.13 -7.45 -15.47
N GLN A 41 7.33 -7.95 -14.54
CA GLN A 41 5.96 -8.41 -14.74
C GLN A 41 4.95 -7.51 -14.02
N ALA A 42 3.66 -7.79 -14.20
CA ALA A 42 2.60 -7.13 -13.44
C ALA A 42 2.86 -7.26 -11.93
N LEU A 43 2.51 -6.22 -11.16
CA LEU A 43 2.78 -6.18 -9.73
C LEU A 43 2.10 -7.35 -9.01
N GLU A 44 0.89 -7.70 -9.45
CA GLU A 44 0.07 -8.81 -8.95
C GLU A 44 0.77 -10.15 -9.14
N MET A 45 1.39 -10.38 -10.31
CA MET A 45 2.17 -11.61 -10.57
C MET A 45 3.43 -11.66 -9.72
N PHE A 46 4.10 -10.51 -9.53
CA PHE A 46 5.27 -10.41 -8.66
C PHE A 46 4.93 -10.71 -7.20
N MET A 47 3.82 -10.14 -6.72
CA MET A 47 3.26 -10.38 -5.40
C MET A 47 2.84 -11.85 -5.21
N ALA A 48 2.24 -12.49 -6.22
CA ALA A 48 1.87 -13.91 -6.12
C ALA A 48 3.08 -14.84 -5.91
N GLY A 49 4.26 -14.46 -6.41
CA GLY A 49 5.51 -15.21 -6.23
C GLY A 49 6.36 -14.75 -5.05
N THR A 50 5.99 -13.66 -4.36
CA THR A 50 6.77 -13.05 -3.27
C THR A 50 5.85 -12.72 -2.11
N HIS A 51 5.97 -13.46 -1.01
CA HIS A 51 5.16 -13.21 0.17
C HIS A 51 5.61 -11.93 0.89
N TYR A 52 4.64 -11.12 1.32
CA TYR A 52 4.85 -10.00 2.23
C TYR A 52 3.95 -10.14 3.46
N ASP A 53 4.51 -9.92 4.64
CA ASP A 53 3.76 -9.89 5.91
C ASP A 53 2.94 -8.60 6.06
N ALA A 54 3.34 -7.53 5.36
CA ALA A 54 2.60 -6.28 5.29
C ALA A 54 2.68 -5.62 3.90
N VAL A 55 1.59 -5.02 3.44
CA VAL A 55 1.52 -4.21 2.22
C VAL A 55 0.93 -2.84 2.53
N LEU A 56 1.75 -1.81 2.42
CA LEU A 56 1.36 -0.43 2.74
C LEU A 56 1.27 0.40 1.47
N GLY A 57 0.31 1.32 1.44
CA GLY A 57 0.16 2.26 0.33
C GLY A 57 -0.66 3.48 0.70
N VAL A 58 -1.06 4.23 -0.34
CA VAL A 58 -2.06 5.31 -0.26
C VAL A 58 -3.37 4.76 -0.87
N ARG A 59 -4.03 5.47 -1.79
CA ARG A 59 -5.16 4.95 -2.58
C ARG A 59 -4.66 4.14 -3.78
N SER A 60 -4.30 2.87 -3.58
CA SER A 60 -3.82 1.97 -4.65
C SER A 60 -4.68 0.72 -4.79
N SER A 61 -4.99 0.32 -6.02
CA SER A 61 -5.64 -0.97 -6.31
C SER A 61 -4.78 -2.18 -5.95
N ALA A 62 -3.45 -2.00 -5.85
CA ALA A 62 -2.54 -3.05 -5.39
C ALA A 62 -2.88 -3.57 -3.99
N LEU A 63 -3.49 -2.73 -3.14
CA LEU A 63 -3.94 -3.13 -1.80
C LEU A 63 -5.13 -4.11 -1.86
N LEU A 64 -6.01 -3.97 -2.86
CA LEU A 64 -7.09 -4.93 -3.08
C LEU A 64 -6.55 -6.28 -3.54
N PHE A 65 -5.55 -6.28 -4.42
CA PHE A 65 -4.88 -7.51 -4.84
C PHE A 65 -4.09 -8.17 -3.71
N ALA A 66 -3.43 -7.40 -2.84
CA ALA A 66 -2.79 -7.94 -1.64
C ALA A 66 -3.76 -8.76 -0.80
N ARG A 67 -5.00 -8.27 -0.60
CA ARG A 67 -6.04 -8.97 0.15
C ARG A 67 -6.59 -10.22 -0.55
N GLN A 68 -6.41 -10.34 -1.86
CA GLN A 68 -6.80 -11.53 -2.62
C GLN A 68 -5.67 -12.57 -2.68
N LEU A 69 -4.42 -12.12 -2.72
CA LEU A 69 -3.24 -12.97 -2.92
C LEU A 69 -2.68 -13.53 -1.61
N TYR A 70 -2.79 -12.77 -0.50
CA TYR A 70 -2.14 -13.11 0.75
C TYR A 70 -3.11 -13.61 1.83
N PRO A 71 -2.61 -14.34 2.84
CA PRO A 71 -3.42 -14.79 3.96
C PRO A 71 -4.08 -13.64 4.71
N ALA A 72 -5.16 -13.95 5.43
CA ALA A 72 -5.88 -12.95 6.22
C ALA A 72 -5.00 -12.26 7.28
N THR A 73 -3.91 -12.90 7.71
CA THR A 73 -2.92 -12.40 8.67
C THR A 73 -2.00 -11.32 8.11
N THR A 74 -1.90 -11.16 6.79
CA THR A 74 -1.09 -10.10 6.18
C THR A 74 -1.75 -8.74 6.42
N ALA A 75 -0.98 -7.82 7.00
CA ALA A 75 -1.42 -6.45 7.21
C ALA A 75 -1.53 -5.71 5.87
N VAL A 76 -2.64 -5.03 5.61
CA VAL A 76 -2.82 -4.24 4.38
C VAL A 76 -3.38 -2.88 4.75
N GLU A 77 -2.57 -1.85 4.55
CA GLU A 77 -2.79 -0.53 5.15
C GLU A 77 -2.77 0.58 4.09
N ALA A 78 -3.80 1.41 4.06
CA ALA A 78 -3.92 2.59 3.22
C ALA A 78 -3.74 3.87 4.05
N PHE A 79 -2.68 4.63 3.82
CA PHE A 79 -2.35 5.86 4.54
C PHE A 79 -2.75 7.12 3.78
N GLY A 80 -2.84 8.25 4.50
CA GLY A 80 -2.99 9.57 3.91
C GLY A 80 -4.37 9.82 3.32
N TRP A 81 -5.39 9.06 3.73
CA TRP A 81 -6.73 9.13 3.15
C TRP A 81 -7.38 10.52 3.25
N SER A 82 -7.04 11.30 4.28
CA SER A 82 -7.47 12.68 4.46
C SER A 82 -6.84 13.64 3.45
N ARG A 83 -5.69 13.28 2.88
CA ARG A 83 -4.90 14.09 1.93
C ARG A 83 -5.17 13.71 0.47
N VAL A 84 -5.83 12.58 0.22
CA VAL A 84 -6.23 12.15 -1.14
C VAL A 84 -7.34 13.05 -1.68
N ARG A 85 -7.14 13.57 -2.89
CA ARG A 85 -8.16 14.34 -3.61
C ARG A 85 -9.11 13.39 -4.33
N PHE A 86 -10.37 13.40 -3.92
CA PHE A 86 -11.45 12.66 -4.57
C PHE A 86 -12.26 13.57 -5.50
N LYS A 87 -12.84 13.01 -6.55
CA LYS A 87 -13.71 13.73 -7.49
C LYS A 87 -15.01 14.15 -6.82
N SER A 88 -15.47 13.41 -5.82
CA SER A 88 -16.67 13.70 -5.04
C SER A 88 -16.62 13.05 -3.66
N ALA A 89 -17.51 13.50 -2.77
CA ALA A 89 -17.71 12.85 -1.47
C ALA A 89 -18.24 11.42 -1.61
N ALA A 90 -19.07 11.16 -2.62
CA ALA A 90 -19.57 9.82 -2.94
C ALA A 90 -18.42 8.87 -3.33
N GLU A 91 -17.52 9.29 -4.24
CA GLU A 91 -16.35 8.48 -4.60
C GLU A 91 -15.50 8.13 -3.37
N LYS A 92 -15.30 9.11 -2.46
CA LYS A 92 -14.56 8.89 -1.22
C LYS A 92 -15.20 7.82 -0.34
N LEU A 93 -16.52 7.89 -0.15
CA LEU A 93 -17.29 6.95 0.66
C LEU A 93 -17.29 5.55 0.05
N ASP A 94 -17.59 5.44 -1.25
CA ASP A 94 -17.64 4.15 -1.96
C ASP A 94 -16.29 3.43 -1.92
N MET A 95 -15.21 4.18 -2.12
CA MET A 95 -13.86 3.63 -2.05
C MET A 95 -13.50 3.18 -0.64
N ALA A 96 -13.85 3.98 0.38
CA ALA A 96 -13.58 3.63 1.78
C ALA A 96 -14.35 2.37 2.19
N HIS A 97 -15.63 2.26 1.80
CA HIS A 97 -16.43 1.07 2.02
C HIS A 97 -15.84 -0.16 1.33
N THR A 98 -15.39 -0.02 0.07
CA THR A 98 -14.76 -1.12 -0.67
C THR A 98 -13.49 -1.60 0.02
N PHE A 99 -12.62 -0.67 0.41
CA PHE A 99 -11.35 -0.98 1.10
C PHE A 99 -11.62 -1.69 2.43
N ALA A 100 -12.53 -1.17 3.25
CA ALA A 100 -12.90 -1.78 4.52
C ALA A 100 -13.51 -3.17 4.34
N ALA A 101 -14.40 -3.36 3.34
CA ALA A 101 -15.08 -4.62 3.08
C ALA A 101 -14.12 -5.76 2.72
N VAL A 102 -12.98 -5.46 2.09
CA VAL A 102 -11.96 -6.46 1.75
C VAL A 102 -10.85 -6.59 2.80
N GLY A 103 -10.94 -5.83 3.90
CA GLY A 103 -9.98 -5.86 5.00
C GLY A 103 -8.73 -5.01 4.80
N VAL A 104 -8.80 -3.94 4.01
CA VAL A 104 -7.76 -2.89 3.99
C VAL A 104 -8.07 -1.87 5.09
N ALA A 105 -7.15 -1.69 6.02
CA ALA A 105 -7.28 -0.67 7.07
C ALA A 105 -6.90 0.71 6.52
N ILE A 106 -7.68 1.73 6.90
CA ILE A 106 -7.56 3.09 6.38
C ILE A 106 -7.07 4.01 7.49
N HIS A 107 -5.97 4.70 7.22
CA HIS A 107 -5.37 5.72 8.07
C HIS A 107 -5.56 7.11 7.44
N PRO A 108 -5.73 8.16 8.27
CA PRO A 108 -5.91 9.53 7.80
C PRO A 108 -4.73 10.01 6.95
#